data_AF-A0A3D5S698-F1
#
_entry.id   AF-A0A3D5S698-F1
#
_cell.length_a   1.000
_cell.length_b   1.000
_cell.length_c   1.000
_cell.angle_alpha   90.00
_cell.angle_beta   90.00
_cell.angle_gamma   90.00
#
_symmetry.space_group_name_H-M   'P 1'
#
loop_
_entity.id
_entity.type
_entity.pdbx_description
1 polymer ?
#
loop_
_entity_poly.entity_id
_entity_poly.type
_entity_poly.pdbx_seq_one_letter_code
_entity_poly.pdbx_strand_id
1 'polypeptide(L)'
;TGGWVSTGLYTASFALTGTLSKAFDVWHLSGTVFATSSFAPLPLNMYDNAPTPEYVTAISNMKSEYKRSETGRFRLFIRNKNWSPTIYTVSQADNPTETLTSASYQIFRVSDDLAVIPYGTGSDKQTYLSYDVSGNYFDLEMSMLQSGFAYGLTLAYYNDSIADWVQQPEVFKFRVEKD
;
A
#
# COMPACT_ATOMS: atom_id res chain seq x y z
N THR A 1 -28.10 -5.81 -19.88
CA THR A 1 -28.39 -5.20 -21.20
C THR A 1 -27.31 -4.21 -21.55
N GLY A 2 -26.92 -4.12 -22.82
CA GLY A 2 -25.89 -3.19 -23.30
C GLY A 2 -26.48 -1.83 -23.71
N GLY A 3 -25.72 -0.75 -23.55
CA GLY A 3 -26.10 0.62 -23.89
C GLY A 3 -24.94 1.44 -24.43
N TRP A 4 -25.26 2.42 -25.28
CA TRP A 4 -24.31 3.42 -25.75
C TRP A 4 -24.15 4.52 -24.70
N VAL A 5 -22.91 4.92 -24.40
CA VAL A 5 -22.61 5.99 -23.44
C VAL A 5 -22.14 7.24 -24.16
N SER A 6 -21.14 7.10 -25.03
CA SER A 6 -20.61 8.17 -25.88
C SER A 6 -19.89 7.55 -27.09
N THR A 7 -19.45 8.36 -28.05
CA THR A 7 -18.71 7.86 -29.22
C THR A 7 -17.50 7.04 -28.78
N GLY A 8 -17.50 5.76 -29.12
CA GLY A 8 -16.42 4.81 -28.78
C GLY A 8 -16.56 4.15 -27.40
N LEU A 9 -17.55 4.51 -26.58
CA LEU A 9 -17.78 3.93 -25.26
C LEU A 9 -19.15 3.27 -25.15
N TYR A 10 -19.13 1.99 -24.81
CA TYR A 10 -20.32 1.16 -24.60
C TYR A 10 -20.26 0.54 -23.19
N THR A 11 -21.42 0.34 -22.59
CA THR A 11 -21.53 -0.27 -21.24
C THR A 11 -22.55 -1.39 -21.25
N ALA A 12 -22.40 -2.38 -20.37
CA ALA A 12 -23.37 -3.44 -20.18
C ALA A 12 -23.41 -3.87 -18.71
N SER A 13 -24.62 -4.09 -18.19
CA SER A 13 -24.82 -4.70 -16.87
C SER A 13 -25.33 -6.13 -17.05
N PHE A 14 -24.78 -7.05 -16.26
CA PHE A 14 -25.17 -8.45 -16.21
C PHE A 14 -25.14 -8.95 -14.77
N ALA A 15 -25.91 -10.01 -14.50
CA ALA A 15 -25.82 -10.80 -13.29
C ALA A 15 -25.60 -12.25 -13.71
N LEU A 16 -24.73 -12.95 -12.99
CA LEU A 16 -24.32 -14.31 -13.31
C LEU A 16 -24.39 -15.14 -12.04
N THR A 17 -25.08 -16.28 -12.11
CA THR A 17 -25.20 -17.22 -11.00
C THR A 17 -24.60 -18.55 -11.43
N GLY A 18 -23.52 -18.98 -10.77
CA GLY A 18 -22.83 -20.24 -11.07
C GLY A 18 -21.41 -20.29 -10.51
N THR A 19 -20.80 -21.47 -10.55
CA THR A 19 -19.40 -21.70 -10.18
C THR A 19 -18.52 -21.57 -11.42
N LEU A 20 -18.13 -20.34 -11.76
CA LEU A 20 -17.28 -20.05 -12.91
C LEU A 20 -15.88 -19.67 -12.46
N SER A 21 -14.85 -20.25 -13.05
CA SER A 21 -13.45 -19.85 -12.86
C SER A 21 -13.02 -18.77 -13.84
N LYS A 22 -13.79 -18.56 -14.92
CA LYS A 22 -13.51 -17.60 -15.98
C LYS A 22 -14.78 -17.29 -16.77
N ALA A 23 -14.96 -16.02 -17.10
CA ALA A 23 -15.99 -15.51 -18.00
C ALA A 23 -15.33 -14.68 -19.11
N PHE A 24 -15.99 -14.63 -20.27
CA PHE A 24 -15.51 -13.90 -21.44
C PHE A 24 -16.52 -12.81 -21.76
N ASP A 25 -16.05 -11.57 -21.97
CA ASP A 25 -16.87 -10.50 -22.48
C ASP A 25 -16.92 -10.60 -24.02
N VAL A 26 -18.13 -10.88 -24.52
CA VAL A 26 -18.39 -11.07 -25.95
C VAL A 26 -19.41 -10.03 -26.38
N TRP A 27 -18.99 -9.15 -27.30
CA TRP A 27 -19.84 -8.13 -27.89
C TRP A 27 -20.29 -8.55 -29.28
N HIS A 28 -21.52 -8.21 -29.66
CA HIS A 28 -22.05 -8.53 -30.98
C HIS A 28 -22.67 -7.28 -31.60
N LEU A 29 -22.40 -7.07 -32.89
CA LEU A 29 -23.09 -6.07 -33.70
C LEU A 29 -23.47 -6.70 -35.04
N SER A 30 -24.77 -6.72 -35.35
CA SER A 30 -25.30 -7.18 -36.65
C SER A 30 -24.78 -8.55 -37.12
N GLY A 31 -24.60 -9.49 -36.18
CA GLY A 31 -24.12 -10.85 -36.46
C GLY A 31 -22.59 -11.01 -36.44
N THR A 32 -21.82 -9.93 -36.33
CA THR A 32 -20.37 -9.99 -36.12
C THR A 32 -20.04 -10.03 -34.62
N VAL A 33 -19.12 -10.92 -34.24
CA VAL A 33 -18.64 -11.07 -32.87
C VAL A 33 -17.36 -10.28 -32.67
N PHE A 34 -17.31 -9.49 -31.60
CA PHE A 34 -16.15 -8.73 -31.14
C PHE A 34 -15.82 -9.24 -29.73
N ALA A 35 -14.78 -10.06 -29.63
CA ALA A 35 -14.28 -10.55 -28.34
C ALA A 35 -13.19 -9.60 -27.84
N THR A 36 -13.32 -9.14 -26.59
CA THR A 36 -12.45 -8.08 -26.06
C THR A 36 -11.51 -8.60 -24.98
N SER A 37 -11.95 -9.47 -24.07
CA SER A 37 -11.10 -9.99 -22.99
C SER A 37 -11.71 -11.19 -22.23
N SER A 38 -11.24 -11.43 -21.02
CA SER A 38 -11.84 -12.36 -20.06
C SER A 38 -11.65 -11.83 -18.64
N PHE A 39 -12.60 -12.12 -17.76
CA PHE A 39 -12.54 -11.79 -16.35
C PHE A 39 -12.87 -13.03 -15.53
N ALA A 40 -12.41 -13.08 -14.28
CA ALA A 40 -12.73 -14.17 -13.36
C ALA A 40 -13.38 -13.58 -12.10
N PRO A 41 -14.40 -14.25 -11.54
CA PRO A 41 -14.88 -13.86 -10.22
C PRO A 41 -13.76 -14.05 -9.19
N LEU A 42 -13.62 -13.09 -8.30
CA LEU A 42 -12.74 -13.22 -7.14
C LEU A 42 -13.36 -14.26 -6.19
N PRO A 43 -12.64 -15.35 -5.83
CA PRO A 43 -13.16 -16.31 -4.87
C PRO A 43 -13.33 -15.64 -3.51
N LEU A 44 -14.52 -15.78 -2.92
CA LEU A 44 -14.77 -15.42 -1.52
C LEU A 44 -14.23 -16.55 -0.64
N ASN A 45 -13.04 -16.36 -0.10
CA ASN A 45 -12.49 -17.24 0.93
C ASN A 45 -13.10 -16.85 2.28
N MET A 46 -13.69 -17.82 2.99
CA MET A 46 -14.04 -17.63 4.39
C MET A 46 -12.78 -17.89 5.23
N TYR A 47 -12.43 -16.95 6.10
CA TYR A 47 -11.32 -17.10 7.04
C TYR A 47 -11.87 -17.33 8.45
N ASP A 48 -11.43 -18.39 9.12
CA ASP A 48 -11.82 -18.71 10.50
C ASP A 48 -11.20 -17.76 11.55
N ASN A 49 -10.19 -16.98 11.14
CA ASN A 49 -9.51 -15.98 11.95
C ASN A 49 -9.57 -14.62 11.25
N ALA A 50 -9.39 -13.53 12.01
CA ALA A 50 -9.32 -12.18 11.43
C ALA A 50 -8.31 -12.17 10.27
N PRO A 51 -8.76 -11.94 9.02
CA PRO A 51 -7.90 -12.04 7.85
C PRO A 51 -6.88 -10.90 7.75
N THR A 52 -6.97 -9.91 8.64
CA THR A 52 -6.10 -8.75 8.72
C THR A 52 -5.08 -8.94 9.85
N PRO A 53 -3.83 -9.32 9.56
CA PRO A 53 -2.77 -9.23 10.55
C PRO A 53 -2.65 -7.77 11.01
N GLU A 54 -2.80 -7.54 12.31
CA GLU A 54 -2.57 -6.23 12.90
C GLU A 54 -1.07 -6.08 13.16
N TYR A 55 -0.45 -5.07 12.57
CA TYR A 55 0.95 -4.74 12.79
C TYR A 55 1.07 -3.53 13.70
N VAL A 56 2.18 -3.48 14.45
CA VAL A 56 2.64 -2.25 15.10
C VAL A 56 3.91 -1.84 14.39
N THR A 57 3.94 -0.60 13.90
CA THR A 57 5.08 -0.07 13.17
C THR A 57 5.74 1.08 13.93
N ALA A 58 7.07 1.10 13.93
CA ALA A 58 7.87 2.23 14.38
C ALA A 58 8.94 2.58 13.34
N ILE A 59 9.46 3.81 13.37
CA ILE A 59 10.63 4.19 12.57
C ILE A 59 11.78 4.49 13.53
N SER A 60 12.81 3.64 13.49
CA SER A 60 13.85 3.60 14.52
C SER A 60 14.85 4.76 14.45
N ASN A 61 15.00 5.36 13.27
CA ASN A 61 16.06 6.34 12.99
C ASN A 61 15.52 7.68 12.46
N MET A 62 14.27 7.99 12.74
CA MET A 62 13.62 9.21 12.26
C MET A 62 14.10 10.45 13.02
N LYS A 63 14.42 11.53 12.30
CA LYS A 63 14.67 12.86 12.87
C LYS A 63 13.37 13.65 12.90
N SER A 64 13.26 14.59 13.84
CA SER A 64 12.15 15.54 13.86
C SER A 64 12.23 16.54 12.71
N GLU A 65 13.44 16.89 12.28
CA GLU A 65 13.70 17.89 11.24
C GLU A 65 14.79 17.38 10.28
N TYR A 66 14.63 17.74 9.00
CA TYR A 66 15.56 17.42 7.95
C TYR A 66 15.89 18.65 7.09
N LYS A 67 17.13 18.78 6.65
CA LYS A 67 17.59 19.76 5.67
C LYS A 67 17.15 19.39 4.27
N ARG A 68 16.87 20.39 3.44
CA ARG A 68 16.47 20.16 2.05
C ARG A 68 17.56 19.48 1.20
N SER A 69 18.83 19.65 1.59
CA SER A 69 19.97 19.05 0.91
C SER A 69 20.27 17.60 1.31
N GLU A 70 19.52 17.04 2.27
CA GLU A 70 19.80 15.68 2.76
C GLU A 70 18.85 14.63 2.15
N THR A 71 19.34 13.40 2.10
CA THR A 71 18.54 12.21 1.79
C THR A 71 18.34 11.42 3.09
N GLY A 72 17.10 11.33 3.54
CA GLY A 72 16.75 10.60 4.75
C GLY A 72 16.47 9.13 4.44
N ARG A 73 17.21 8.21 5.07
CA ARG A 73 16.84 6.79 5.12
C ARG A 73 15.91 6.55 6.30
N PHE A 74 14.73 6.02 6.05
CA PHE A 74 13.75 5.68 7.10
C PHE A 74 13.73 4.16 7.27
N ARG A 75 14.14 3.67 8.44
CA ARG A 75 14.13 2.24 8.78
C ARG A 75 12.90 1.90 9.61
N LEU A 76 12.10 0.97 9.10
CA LEU A 76 10.90 0.52 9.75
C LEU A 76 11.19 -0.68 10.64
N PHE A 77 10.62 -0.64 11.84
CA PHE A 77 10.53 -1.75 12.75
C PHE A 77 9.07 -2.21 12.79
N ILE A 78 8.81 -3.39 12.24
CA ILE A 78 7.45 -3.95 12.10
C ILE A 78 7.37 -5.19 12.95
N ARG A 79 6.28 -5.33 13.71
CA ARG A 79 5.98 -6.55 14.47
C ARG A 79 4.50 -6.85 14.44
N ASN A 80 4.13 -8.13 14.49
CA ASN A 80 2.75 -8.52 14.75
C ASN A 80 2.28 -7.97 16.10
N LYS A 81 1.10 -7.37 16.15
CA LYS A 81 0.52 -6.80 17.37
C LYS A 81 0.29 -7.86 18.45
N ASN A 82 -0.06 -9.08 18.05
CA ASN A 82 -0.32 -10.20 18.96
C ASN A 82 0.97 -10.95 19.36
N TRP A 83 2.15 -10.45 18.98
CA TRP A 83 3.40 -11.06 19.37
C TRP A 83 3.57 -11.04 20.89
N SER A 84 3.57 -12.25 21.48
CA SER A 84 3.82 -12.48 22.90
C SER A 84 5.30 -12.87 23.09
N PRO A 85 6.12 -12.04 23.73
CA PRO A 85 7.53 -12.36 23.91
C PRO A 85 7.69 -13.56 24.83
N THR A 86 8.60 -14.47 24.48
CA THR A 86 9.12 -15.51 25.39
C THR A 86 10.21 -14.93 26.29
N ILE A 87 10.55 -15.62 27.39
CA ILE A 87 11.63 -15.21 28.32
C ILE A 87 12.95 -14.97 27.56
N TYR A 88 13.25 -15.77 26.54
CA TYR A 88 14.43 -15.60 25.68
C TYR A 88 14.39 -14.31 24.85
N THR A 89 13.24 -13.95 24.30
CA THR A 89 13.08 -12.70 23.53
C THR A 89 13.09 -11.46 24.43
N VAL A 90 12.61 -11.54 25.68
CA VAL A 90 12.77 -10.43 26.65
C VAL A 90 14.25 -10.22 27.01
N SER A 91 15.07 -11.28 26.93
CA SER A 91 16.51 -11.21 27.24
C SER A 91 17.41 -10.81 26.06
N GLN A 92 16.87 -10.70 24.84
CA GLN A 92 17.61 -10.14 23.71
C GLN A 92 17.47 -8.62 23.69
N ALA A 93 18.58 -7.92 23.41
CA ALA A 93 18.59 -6.46 23.29
C ALA A 93 17.82 -5.96 22.04
N ASP A 94 17.75 -6.79 20.99
CA ASP A 94 17.09 -6.50 19.73
C ASP A 94 15.99 -7.53 19.44
N ASN A 95 14.73 -7.09 19.43
CA ASN A 95 13.61 -7.91 18.98
C ASN A 95 13.67 -8.09 17.45
N PRO A 96 13.33 -9.27 16.91
CA PRO A 96 13.31 -9.47 15.46
C PRO A 96 12.20 -8.64 14.82
N THR A 97 12.54 -7.87 13.78
CA THR A 97 11.55 -7.18 12.92
C THR A 97 11.03 -8.13 11.86
N GLU A 98 9.76 -7.99 11.51
CA GLU A 98 9.18 -8.63 10.33
C GLU A 98 9.55 -7.83 9.09
N THR A 99 9.88 -8.54 8.02
CA THR A 99 10.15 -7.97 6.70
C THR A 99 8.93 -8.20 5.81
N LEU A 100 8.29 -7.11 5.37
CA LEU A 100 7.16 -7.14 4.46
C LEU A 100 7.63 -6.90 3.02
N THR A 101 7.40 -7.86 2.13
CA THR A 101 7.79 -7.74 0.71
C THR A 101 6.90 -6.74 -0.05
N SER A 102 5.65 -6.57 0.39
CA SER A 102 4.66 -5.70 -0.24
C SER A 102 4.19 -4.62 0.73
N ALA A 103 5.03 -3.61 0.90
CA ALA A 103 4.74 -2.42 1.71
C ALA A 103 5.02 -1.16 0.91
N SER A 104 4.20 -0.12 1.10
CA SER A 104 4.29 1.15 0.38
C SER A 104 4.14 2.32 1.35
N TYR A 105 4.82 3.44 1.06
CA TYR A 105 4.68 4.68 1.83
C TYR A 105 3.89 5.76 1.08
N GLN A 106 3.37 6.73 1.83
CA GLN A 106 2.82 7.99 1.34
C GLN A 106 3.35 9.14 2.21
N ILE A 107 3.70 10.25 1.56
CA ILE A 107 4.04 11.52 2.21
C ILE A 107 2.94 12.54 1.93
N PHE A 108 2.38 13.13 2.98
CA PHE A 108 1.42 14.22 2.88
C PHE A 108 1.88 15.45 3.67
N ARG A 109 1.46 16.62 3.23
CA ARG A 109 1.75 17.88 3.91
C ARG A 109 0.73 18.12 5.02
N VAL A 110 1.19 18.40 6.24
CA VAL A 110 0.33 18.46 7.43
C VAL A 110 -0.59 19.68 7.45
N SER A 111 -0.24 20.76 6.74
CA SER A 111 -1.03 22.00 6.76
C SER A 111 -2.36 21.90 6.01
N ASP A 112 -2.46 21.02 5.02
CA ASP A 112 -3.57 20.94 4.08
C ASP A 112 -3.89 19.51 3.61
N ASP A 113 -3.29 18.50 4.25
CA ASP A 113 -3.44 17.07 3.97
C ASP A 113 -3.18 16.67 2.50
N LEU A 114 -2.42 17.49 1.77
CA LEU A 114 -2.07 17.23 0.39
C LEU A 114 -1.10 16.05 0.31
N ALA A 115 -1.47 14.97 -0.38
CA ALA A 115 -0.59 13.85 -0.69
C ALA A 115 0.48 14.28 -1.72
N VAL A 116 1.63 14.73 -1.23
CA VAL A 116 2.76 15.19 -2.05
C VAL A 116 3.45 14.02 -2.75
N ILE A 117 3.54 12.87 -2.08
CA ILE A 117 3.98 11.61 -2.68
C ILE A 117 2.90 10.57 -2.36
N PRO A 118 1.99 10.26 -3.30
CA PRO A 118 0.92 9.32 -3.06
C PRO A 118 1.44 7.87 -3.04
N TYR A 119 0.64 6.98 -2.46
CA TYR A 119 0.89 5.54 -2.51
C TYR A 119 1.01 5.02 -3.96
N GLY A 120 2.10 4.31 -4.23
CA GLY A 120 2.38 3.55 -5.45
C GLY A 120 1.92 2.10 -5.32
N THR A 121 0.66 1.88 -4.98
CA THR A 121 0.07 0.54 -4.76
C THR A 121 -0.48 -0.12 -6.03
N GLY A 122 -0.43 0.59 -7.16
CA GLY A 122 -0.75 0.09 -8.49
C GLY A 122 0.44 -0.60 -9.19
N SER A 123 0.44 -0.59 -10.52
CA SER A 123 1.45 -1.28 -11.33
C SER A 123 2.85 -0.67 -11.24
N ASP A 124 2.96 0.64 -11.00
CA ASP A 124 4.23 1.38 -11.09
C ASP A 124 5.10 1.28 -9.83
N LYS A 125 4.56 0.81 -8.70
CA LYS A 125 5.28 0.42 -7.46
C LYS A 125 6.33 1.43 -6.94
N GLN A 126 6.18 2.72 -7.28
CA GLN A 126 7.19 3.76 -7.07
C GLN A 126 7.55 4.07 -5.60
N THR A 127 6.64 3.79 -4.67
CA THR A 127 6.84 4.00 -3.22
C THR A 127 6.95 2.68 -2.46
N TYR A 128 7.25 1.57 -3.15
CA TYR A 128 7.50 0.31 -2.47
C TYR A 128 8.72 0.41 -1.55
N LEU A 129 8.63 -0.24 -0.40
CA LEU A 129 9.73 -0.32 0.54
C LEU A 129 10.74 -1.36 0.09
N SER A 130 12.01 -0.97 0.14
CA SER A 130 13.12 -1.92 0.10
C SER A 130 13.21 -2.68 1.42
N TYR A 131 13.97 -3.76 1.45
CA TYR A 131 14.24 -4.50 2.68
C TYR A 131 15.64 -5.10 2.70
N ASP A 132 16.20 -5.22 3.90
CA ASP A 132 17.45 -5.90 4.21
C ASP A 132 17.29 -6.81 5.44
N VAL A 133 18.40 -7.36 5.95
CA VAL A 133 18.40 -8.21 7.16
C VAL A 133 17.88 -7.47 8.41
N SER A 134 17.83 -6.14 8.38
CA SER A 134 17.37 -5.28 9.47
C SER A 134 15.96 -4.73 9.25
N GLY A 135 15.21 -5.28 8.29
CA GLY A 135 13.80 -4.94 8.05
C GLY A 135 13.58 -4.07 6.81
N ASN A 136 12.41 -3.44 6.74
CA ASN A 136 12.03 -2.56 5.64
C ASN A 136 12.66 -1.17 5.77
N TYR A 137 12.99 -0.55 4.63
CA TYR A 137 13.45 0.83 4.58
C TYR A 137 13.11 1.51 3.25
N PHE A 138 13.20 2.83 3.23
CA PHE A 138 13.22 3.61 2.00
C PHE A 138 14.09 4.85 2.19
N ASP A 139 14.55 5.40 1.07
CA ASP A 139 15.30 6.65 1.01
C ASP A 139 14.41 7.74 0.40
N LEU A 140 14.40 8.91 1.02
CA LEU A 140 13.64 10.07 0.56
C LEU A 140 14.57 11.28 0.42
N GLU A 141 14.66 11.81 -0.78
CA GLU A 141 15.34 13.07 -1.04
C GLU A 141 14.46 14.23 -0.57
N MET A 142 14.92 14.98 0.44
CA MET A 142 14.15 16.08 1.02
C MET A 142 13.99 17.25 0.06
N SER A 143 14.81 17.31 -0.98
CA SER A 143 14.73 18.27 -2.08
C SER A 143 13.39 18.22 -2.83
N MET A 144 12.73 17.05 -2.83
CA MET A 144 11.40 16.82 -3.41
C MET A 144 10.29 17.50 -2.61
N LEU A 145 10.56 17.86 -1.36
CA LEU A 145 9.60 18.48 -0.45
C LEU A 145 9.89 19.99 -0.35
N GLN A 146 8.82 20.76 -0.16
CA GLN A 146 8.91 22.20 0.06
C GLN A 146 9.47 22.49 1.46
N SER A 147 10.47 23.37 1.55
CA SER A 147 11.09 23.81 2.80
C SER A 147 10.12 24.61 3.69
N GLY A 148 10.33 24.54 5.01
CA GLY A 148 9.53 25.24 6.00
C GLY A 148 8.18 24.59 6.34
N PHE A 149 7.85 23.44 5.74
CA PHE A 149 6.62 22.68 6.00
C PHE A 149 6.87 21.43 6.84
N ALA A 150 5.81 20.98 7.51
CA ALA A 150 5.75 19.69 8.19
C ALA A 150 5.04 18.67 7.29
N TYR A 151 5.53 17.44 7.34
CA TYR A 151 5.05 16.32 6.56
C TYR A 151 4.70 15.14 7.47
N GLY A 152 3.67 14.42 7.07
CA GLY A 152 3.28 13.14 7.65
C GLY A 152 3.64 12.00 6.69
N LEU A 153 4.17 10.94 7.25
CA LEU A 153 4.48 9.67 6.61
C LEU A 153 3.49 8.63 7.10
N THR A 154 2.83 7.97 6.16
CA THR A 154 1.88 6.88 6.40
C THR A 154 2.26 5.68 5.55
N LEU A 155 1.86 4.49 5.98
CA LEU A 155 2.26 3.22 5.38
C LEU A 155 1.03 2.41 5.00
N ALA A 156 1.15 1.61 3.95
CA ALA A 156 0.14 0.64 3.54
C ALA A 156 0.82 -0.69 3.28
N TYR A 157 0.22 -1.77 3.79
CA TYR A 157 0.72 -3.13 3.63
C TYR A 157 -0.27 -3.94 2.81
N TYR A 158 0.22 -4.70 1.84
CA TYR A 158 -0.63 -5.57 1.05
C TYR A 158 -1.04 -6.78 1.90
N ASN A 159 -2.34 -7.07 1.92
CA ASN A 159 -2.90 -8.22 2.60
C ASN A 159 -3.38 -9.25 1.57
N ASP A 160 -2.60 -10.33 1.42
CA ASP A 160 -2.91 -11.44 0.51
C ASP A 160 -4.27 -12.10 0.80
N SER A 161 -4.74 -12.07 2.05
CA SER A 161 -6.00 -12.73 2.45
C SER A 161 -7.24 -12.02 1.90
N ILE A 162 -7.16 -10.70 1.71
CA ILE A 162 -8.25 -9.90 1.13
C ILE A 162 -7.90 -9.32 -0.25
N ALA A 163 -6.70 -9.65 -0.76
CA ALA A 163 -6.15 -9.15 -2.02
C ALA A 163 -6.20 -7.62 -2.14
N ASP A 164 -5.91 -6.91 -1.04
CA ASP A 164 -6.04 -5.46 -0.97
C ASP A 164 -4.96 -4.81 -0.09
N TRP A 165 -4.74 -3.52 -0.28
CA TRP A 165 -3.82 -2.71 0.51
C TRP A 165 -4.49 -2.13 1.75
N VAL A 166 -3.91 -2.43 2.91
CA VAL A 166 -4.41 -1.97 4.20
C VAL A 166 -3.51 -0.85 4.72
N GLN A 167 -4.07 0.36 4.82
CA GLN A 167 -3.40 1.49 5.44
C GLN A 167 -3.18 1.24 6.93
N GLN A 168 -1.98 1.54 7.41
CA GLN A 168 -1.61 1.42 8.81
C GLN A 168 -2.02 2.68 9.59
N PRO A 169 -2.41 2.53 10.87
CA PRO A 169 -2.93 3.64 11.66
C PRO A 169 -1.85 4.65 12.07
N GLU A 170 -0.58 4.28 12.06
CA GLU A 170 0.50 5.16 12.50
C GLU A 170 0.81 6.28 11.50
N VAL A 171 0.97 7.49 12.04
CA VAL A 171 1.43 8.67 11.28
C VAL A 171 2.72 9.17 11.90
N PHE A 172 3.79 9.17 11.11
CA PHE A 172 5.09 9.66 11.53
C PHE A 172 5.32 11.06 10.98
N LYS A 173 5.60 12.04 11.84
CA LYS A 173 5.70 13.45 11.44
C LYS A 173 7.12 13.98 11.52
N PHE A 174 7.56 14.68 10.49
CA PHE A 174 8.83 15.42 10.45
C PHE A 174 8.66 16.77 9.76
N ARG A 175 9.66 17.64 9.89
CA ARG A 175 9.71 18.96 9.26
C ARG A 175 10.87 19.04 8.28
N VAL A 176 10.69 19.78 7.19
CA VAL A 176 11.80 20.20 6.32
C VAL A 176 12.21 21.60 6.74
N GLU A 177 13.48 21.79 7.08
CA GLU A 177 14.05 23.07 7.51
C GLU A 177 13.80 24.15 6.46
N LYS A 178 13.71 25.40 6.93
CA LYS A 178 13.65 26.56 6.05
C LYS A 178 15.08 26.92 5.65
N ASP A 179 15.31 27.06 4.34
CA ASP A 179 16.59 27.54 3.80
C ASP A 179 16.88 28.99 4.24
#